data_AF-A0A413QKK7-F1
#
_entry.id   AF-A0A413QKK7-F1
#
_cell.length_a   1.000
_cell.length_b   1.000
_cell.length_c   1.000
_cell.angle_alpha   90.00
_cell.angle_beta   90.00
_cell.angle_gamma   90.00
#
_symmetry.space_group_name_H-M   'P 1'
#
loop_
_entity.id
_entity.type
_entity.pdbx_description
1 polymer ?
#
loop_
_entity_poly.entity_id
_entity_poly.type
_entity_poly.pdbx_seq_one_letter_code
_entity_poly.pdbx_strand_id
1 'polypeptide(L)'
;MEYVIQEGKLDNKVHDISYEQLRLLYEDNLKEAEESERITQSSYRGENYYGKYDNFHYELQQEYLVRDPRTSGMRIYYPHGVIINQAARRNYYRGENRIYEESVPSLHRTLKKYTTVEEKELYRMVADMRIAEFSYLLQKFEHVKNWKVSDVLYEALAQHYGLETGWLDITNDFNVALFFATCKWKNGAWVPLTKADTEIDECHQYGMIYHMPSFQMPSRWGMAIPKFLPWTNHVVGKTEDGKDIYGRLTYPIYRGEVGNLIYPLGFQPFMRCHMQNGYGIYMRTSMPLQQDIQFEKLRFRHHEELSQRVYEMMEGGERIYPHEGLKQVEYIIEQIRTASSFSEEAFQYALYRNHYYKVEEAEAVRQRLAQFKVNGKGIEITSKHPWKLSSGRKKRIDQLYQDFDVQESYAIRIMERAKIPEPSSMFEPWMMPEEQDGRGVEDFRVRDRVHCGSSIVEYNTIQMLHTIMTAKLSDF
;
A
#
# COMPACT_ATOMS: atom_id res chain seq x y z
N MET A 1 19.87 -27.92 0.24
CA MET A 1 20.31 -26.66 0.86
C MET A 1 19.07 -26.12 1.53
N GLU A 2 19.02 -26.12 2.86
CA GLU A 2 17.81 -25.79 3.64
C GLU A 2 17.42 -24.34 3.35
N TYR A 3 16.36 -24.18 2.55
CA TYR A 3 15.67 -22.91 2.39
C TYR A 3 15.17 -22.47 3.77
N VAL A 4 15.12 -21.17 4.03
CA VAL A 4 14.88 -20.63 5.39
C VAL A 4 13.60 -21.18 6.03
N ILE A 5 12.62 -21.70 5.27
CA ILE A 5 11.65 -22.67 5.80
C ILE A 5 11.33 -23.80 4.79
N GLN A 6 11.67 -25.04 5.18
CA GLN A 6 11.15 -26.29 4.63
C GLN A 6 9.91 -26.70 5.44
N GLU A 7 8.74 -26.81 4.79
CA GLU A 7 7.55 -27.53 5.29
C GLU A 7 6.87 -27.06 6.61
N GLY A 8 7.28 -25.94 7.20
CA GLY A 8 6.78 -25.45 8.51
C GLY A 8 5.60 -24.47 8.45
N LYS A 9 4.65 -24.64 9.37
CA LYS A 9 3.56 -23.69 9.65
C LYS A 9 4.12 -22.29 9.98
N LEU A 10 3.68 -21.26 9.27
CA LEU A 10 3.91 -19.87 9.66
C LEU A 10 3.30 -19.64 11.06
N ASP A 11 4.11 -19.23 12.04
CA ASP A 11 3.71 -19.10 13.44
C ASP A 11 4.26 -17.84 14.13
N ASN A 12 4.78 -16.88 13.36
CA ASN A 12 5.40 -15.63 13.83
C ASN A 12 6.53 -15.84 14.85
N LYS A 13 7.25 -16.95 14.79
CA LYS A 13 8.50 -17.09 15.55
C LYS A 13 9.64 -16.27 14.95
N VAL A 14 10.59 -15.95 15.82
CA VAL A 14 11.87 -15.34 15.42
C VAL A 14 12.81 -16.44 14.98
N HIS A 15 13.37 -16.31 13.80
CA HIS A 15 14.39 -17.18 13.23
C HIS A 15 15.68 -16.39 13.09
N ASP A 16 16.72 -16.82 13.82
CA ASP A 16 18.06 -16.26 13.65
C ASP A 16 18.66 -16.79 12.35
N ILE A 17 19.00 -15.88 11.43
CA ILE A 17 19.57 -16.21 10.13
C ILE A 17 21.01 -15.72 10.01
N SER A 18 21.80 -16.52 9.30
CA SER A 18 23.21 -16.24 8.98
C SER A 18 23.35 -15.30 7.78
N TYR A 19 24.54 -14.72 7.61
CA TYR A 19 24.86 -13.96 6.39
C TYR A 19 24.75 -14.78 5.11
N GLU A 20 25.02 -16.09 5.19
CA GLU A 20 24.87 -16.99 4.04
C GLU A 20 23.39 -17.13 3.66
N GLN A 21 22.48 -17.23 4.63
CA GLN A 21 21.04 -17.23 4.36
C GLN A 21 20.55 -15.89 3.80
N LEU A 22 21.06 -14.75 4.30
CA LEU A 22 20.79 -13.44 3.70
C LEU A 22 21.27 -13.37 2.23
N ARG A 23 22.45 -13.93 1.94
CA ARG A 23 23.01 -14.01 0.59
C ARG A 23 22.13 -14.84 -0.34
N LEU A 24 21.60 -15.96 0.12
CA LEU A 24 20.67 -16.79 -0.66
C LEU A 24 19.36 -16.05 -0.97
N LEU A 25 18.77 -15.36 0.01
CA LEU A 25 17.57 -14.52 -0.20
C LEU A 25 17.83 -13.41 -1.22
N TYR A 26 19.01 -12.79 -1.18
CA TYR A 26 19.47 -11.82 -2.17
C TYR A 26 19.56 -12.42 -3.58
N GLU A 27 20.20 -13.58 -3.73
CA GLU A 27 20.34 -14.24 -5.03
C GLU A 27 18.98 -14.67 -5.62
N ASP A 28 18.07 -15.16 -4.78
CA ASP A 28 16.74 -15.55 -5.24
C ASP A 28 15.89 -14.34 -5.63
N ASN A 29 16.04 -13.21 -4.92
CA ASN A 29 15.41 -11.95 -5.32
C ASN A 29 15.89 -11.48 -6.71
N LEU A 30 17.18 -11.63 -7.03
CA LEU A 30 17.71 -11.30 -8.36
C LEU A 30 17.14 -12.21 -9.45
N LYS A 31 17.08 -13.53 -9.21
CA LYS A 31 16.49 -14.49 -10.17
C LYS A 31 15.01 -14.21 -10.42
N GLU A 32 14.25 -13.86 -9.38
CA GLU A 32 12.83 -13.53 -9.50
C GLU A 32 12.60 -12.21 -10.27
N ALA A 33 13.48 -11.22 -10.08
CA ALA A 33 13.44 -9.98 -10.84
C ALA A 33 13.71 -10.25 -12.34
N GLU A 34 14.71 -11.06 -12.67
CA GLU A 34 15.04 -11.45 -14.04
C GLU A 34 13.90 -12.26 -14.70
N GLU A 35 13.31 -13.21 -13.96
CA GLU A 35 12.18 -14.00 -14.47
C GLU A 35 10.95 -13.12 -14.76
N SER A 36 10.64 -12.19 -13.85
CA SER A 36 9.55 -11.22 -14.01
C SER A 36 9.75 -10.32 -15.23
N GLU A 37 10.98 -9.86 -15.47
CA GLU A 37 11.33 -9.07 -16.65
C GLU A 37 11.15 -9.90 -17.93
N ARG A 38 11.62 -11.14 -17.94
CA ARG A 38 11.44 -12.06 -19.08
C ARG A 38 9.96 -12.31 -19.41
N ILE A 39 9.13 -12.52 -18.38
CA ILE A 39 7.67 -12.68 -18.56
C ILE A 39 7.04 -11.40 -19.10
N THR A 40 7.41 -10.24 -18.54
CA THR A 40 6.94 -8.92 -18.99
C THR A 40 7.25 -8.70 -20.46
N GLN A 41 8.50 -8.91 -20.88
CA GLN A 41 8.89 -8.75 -22.28
C GLN A 41 8.20 -9.76 -23.21
N SER A 42 7.98 -10.99 -22.74
CA SER A 42 7.19 -12.01 -23.44
C SER A 42 5.74 -11.57 -23.64
N SER A 43 5.09 -11.02 -22.61
CA SER A 43 3.74 -10.46 -22.70
C SER A 43 3.69 -9.28 -23.67
N TYR A 44 4.70 -8.42 -23.69
CA TYR A 44 4.78 -7.28 -24.62
C TYR A 44 4.92 -7.72 -26.09
N ARG A 45 5.47 -8.91 -26.35
CA ARG A 45 5.50 -9.52 -27.70
C ARG A 45 4.19 -10.22 -28.09
N GLY A 46 3.21 -10.28 -27.19
CA GLY A 46 1.93 -10.97 -27.43
C GLY A 46 1.97 -12.48 -27.18
N GLU A 47 3.06 -13.01 -26.63
CA GLU A 47 3.15 -14.42 -26.26
C GLU A 47 2.22 -14.72 -25.08
N ASN A 48 1.51 -15.84 -25.15
CA ASN A 48 0.55 -16.30 -24.14
C ASN A 48 0.62 -17.84 -23.99
N TYR A 49 -0.20 -18.40 -23.11
CA TYR A 49 -0.33 -19.83 -22.86
C TYR A 49 -1.42 -20.51 -23.69
N TYR A 50 -2.26 -19.78 -24.41
CA TYR A 50 -3.35 -20.36 -25.19
C TYR A 50 -2.84 -21.20 -26.37
N GLY A 51 -3.46 -22.37 -26.58
CA GLY A 51 -3.05 -23.33 -27.59
C GLY A 51 -1.70 -24.01 -27.35
N LYS A 52 -1.14 -23.90 -26.14
CA LYS A 52 0.12 -24.57 -25.75
C LYS A 52 -0.10 -25.87 -24.98
N TYR A 53 -1.31 -26.10 -24.48
CA TYR A 53 -1.69 -27.28 -23.72
C TYR A 53 -3.05 -27.81 -24.19
N ASP A 54 -3.28 -29.11 -24.03
CA ASP A 54 -4.58 -29.74 -24.39
C ASP A 54 -5.70 -29.43 -23.36
N ASN A 55 -5.57 -28.36 -22.59
CA ASN A 55 -6.52 -27.98 -21.53
C ASN A 55 -6.65 -26.45 -21.40
N PHE A 56 -7.73 -25.92 -21.97
CA PHE A 56 -8.05 -24.49 -21.94
C PHE A 56 -8.14 -23.91 -20.52
N HIS A 57 -8.66 -24.67 -19.54
CA HIS A 57 -8.76 -24.18 -18.16
C HIS A 57 -7.37 -23.99 -17.53
N TYR A 58 -6.45 -24.91 -17.80
CA TYR A 58 -5.07 -24.78 -17.36
C TYR A 58 -4.38 -23.59 -18.03
N GLU A 59 -4.57 -23.40 -19.33
CA GLU A 59 -4.06 -22.24 -20.07
C GLU A 59 -4.57 -20.93 -19.46
N LEU A 60 -5.88 -20.84 -19.21
CA LEU A 60 -6.50 -19.69 -18.58
C LEU A 60 -5.92 -19.42 -17.19
N GLN A 61 -5.67 -20.46 -16.39
CA GLN A 61 -5.04 -20.33 -15.07
C GLN A 61 -3.59 -19.85 -15.19
N GLN A 62 -2.80 -20.36 -16.14
CA GLN A 62 -1.44 -19.87 -16.37
C GLN A 62 -1.43 -18.40 -16.79
N GLU A 63 -2.41 -17.97 -17.58
CA GLU A 63 -2.57 -16.56 -17.94
C GLU A 63 -2.86 -15.68 -16.71
N TYR A 64 -3.90 -16.01 -15.94
CA TYR A 64 -4.39 -15.14 -14.86
C TYR A 64 -3.58 -15.24 -13.56
N LEU A 65 -3.03 -16.41 -13.23
CA LEU A 65 -2.37 -16.66 -11.94
C LEU A 65 -0.84 -16.58 -12.03
N VAL A 66 -0.28 -16.71 -13.25
CA VAL A 66 1.17 -16.72 -13.46
C VAL A 66 1.61 -15.53 -14.31
N ARG A 67 1.08 -15.37 -15.52
CA ARG A 67 1.55 -14.33 -16.45
C ARG A 67 1.10 -12.93 -16.04
N ASP A 68 -0.18 -12.72 -15.78
CA ASP A 68 -0.72 -11.38 -15.51
C ASP A 68 -0.13 -10.73 -14.25
N PRO A 69 -0.04 -11.43 -13.10
CA PRO A 69 0.56 -10.84 -11.90
C PRO A 69 2.04 -10.51 -12.06
N ARG A 70 2.76 -11.24 -12.93
CA ARG A 70 4.20 -11.06 -13.20
C ARG A 70 4.50 -10.15 -14.38
N THR A 71 3.48 -9.60 -15.03
CA THR A 71 3.64 -8.65 -16.13
C THR A 71 3.54 -7.23 -15.59
N SER A 72 4.65 -6.49 -15.59
CA SER A 72 4.63 -5.05 -15.27
C SER A 72 3.78 -4.30 -16.30
N GLY A 73 2.99 -3.34 -15.84
CA GLY A 73 2.11 -2.54 -16.71
C GLY A 73 0.66 -3.04 -16.81
N MET A 74 0.33 -4.18 -16.18
CA MET A 74 -1.05 -4.67 -16.16
C MET A 74 -1.95 -3.78 -15.29
N ARG A 75 -3.08 -3.31 -15.83
CA ARG A 75 -4.10 -2.59 -15.07
C ARG A 75 -4.97 -3.57 -14.30
N ILE A 76 -5.19 -3.28 -13.03
CA ILE A 76 -6.05 -4.09 -12.15
C ILE A 76 -6.78 -3.21 -11.14
N TYR A 77 -8.02 -3.59 -10.86
CA TYR A 77 -8.83 -2.96 -9.84
C TYR A 77 -8.71 -3.64 -8.47
N TYR A 78 -8.31 -2.86 -7.46
CA TYR A 78 -8.27 -3.18 -6.04
C TYR A 78 -9.26 -2.31 -5.25
N PRO A 79 -9.58 -2.62 -3.98
CA PRO A 79 -10.45 -1.79 -3.17
C PRO A 79 -10.04 -0.31 -3.12
N HIS A 80 -8.76 0.02 -3.16
CA HIS A 80 -8.26 1.40 -3.14
C HIS A 80 -8.22 2.08 -4.52
N GLY A 81 -8.60 1.39 -5.60
CA GLY A 81 -8.63 1.95 -6.95
C GLY A 81 -8.05 1.05 -8.04
N VAL A 82 -8.06 1.57 -9.26
CA VAL A 82 -7.36 0.96 -10.40
C VAL A 82 -5.90 1.37 -10.31
N ILE A 83 -4.99 0.40 -10.40
CA ILE A 83 -3.54 0.65 -10.41
C ILE A 83 -2.91 0.02 -11.64
N ILE A 84 -1.66 0.42 -11.92
CA ILE A 84 -0.79 -0.24 -12.89
C ILE A 84 0.19 -1.10 -12.08
N ASN A 85 0.05 -2.42 -12.14
CA ASN A 85 0.87 -3.34 -11.37
C ASN A 85 2.34 -3.29 -11.77
N GLN A 86 3.18 -3.45 -10.75
CA GLN A 86 4.56 -3.91 -10.90
C GLN A 86 4.56 -5.44 -10.81
N ALA A 87 5.52 -6.10 -11.47
CA ALA A 87 5.59 -7.55 -11.46
C ALA A 87 5.65 -8.14 -10.03
N ALA A 88 4.72 -9.05 -9.74
CA ALA A 88 4.63 -9.75 -8.47
C ALA A 88 5.77 -10.77 -8.32
N ARG A 89 6.30 -10.86 -7.10
CA ARG A 89 7.32 -11.83 -6.69
C ARG A 89 6.75 -12.86 -5.72
N ARG A 90 7.52 -13.89 -5.38
CA ARG A 90 7.05 -14.99 -4.51
C ARG A 90 6.94 -14.62 -3.04
N ASN A 91 7.41 -13.44 -2.66
CA ASN A 91 7.60 -13.05 -1.27
C ASN A 91 7.24 -11.59 -1.05
N TYR A 92 6.75 -11.29 0.16
CA TYR A 92 6.60 -9.95 0.70
C TYR A 92 7.54 -9.76 1.89
N TYR A 93 8.08 -8.55 2.03
CA TYR A 93 9.08 -8.21 3.02
C TYR A 93 8.82 -6.85 3.66
N ARG A 94 9.28 -6.70 4.89
CA ARG A 94 9.53 -5.42 5.54
C ARG A 94 10.80 -5.50 6.36
N GLY A 95 11.73 -4.58 6.11
CA GLY A 95 12.95 -4.49 6.89
C GLY A 95 12.89 -3.43 7.98
N GLU A 96 13.43 -3.77 9.14
CA GLU A 96 13.56 -2.88 10.28
C GLU A 96 14.98 -2.97 10.83
N ASN A 97 15.59 -1.80 11.06
CA ASN A 97 17.00 -1.70 11.44
C ASN A 97 17.30 -2.02 12.91
N ARG A 98 16.27 -2.37 13.68
CA ARG A 98 16.34 -2.82 15.05
C ARG A 98 15.08 -3.62 15.36
N ILE A 99 15.04 -4.27 16.51
CA ILE A 99 13.82 -4.90 17.02
C ILE A 99 12.90 -3.81 17.59
N TYR A 100 11.77 -3.57 16.93
CA TYR A 100 10.71 -2.71 17.44
C TYR A 100 9.65 -3.52 18.18
N GLU A 101 9.05 -2.92 19.21
CA GLU A 101 7.94 -3.51 19.97
C GLU A 101 6.72 -3.77 19.06
N GLU A 102 6.41 -2.81 18.19
CA GLU A 102 5.29 -2.90 17.25
C GLU A 102 5.61 -2.28 15.88
N SER A 103 5.36 -3.07 14.84
CA SER A 103 5.46 -2.67 13.43
C SER A 103 4.08 -2.26 12.94
N VAL A 104 3.75 -0.99 13.19
CA VAL A 104 2.46 -0.36 12.83
C VAL A 104 2.69 0.98 12.12
N PRO A 105 1.72 1.48 11.33
CA PRO A 105 1.82 2.76 10.65
C PRO A 105 2.18 3.93 11.56
N SER A 106 2.76 4.98 10.99
CA SER A 106 3.15 6.20 11.73
C SER A 106 1.99 6.86 12.46
N LEU A 107 0.79 6.88 11.86
CA LEU A 107 -0.38 7.49 12.49
C LEU A 107 -0.74 6.78 13.80
N HIS A 108 -0.75 5.44 13.80
CA HIS A 108 -1.03 4.62 14.98
C HIS A 108 -0.08 4.88 16.14
N ARG A 109 1.22 5.05 15.84
CA ARG A 109 2.21 5.39 16.87
C ARG A 109 1.91 6.73 17.56
N THR A 110 1.40 7.72 16.81
CA THR A 110 1.02 9.01 17.39
C THR A 110 -0.32 8.95 18.11
N LEU A 111 -1.28 8.16 17.62
CA LEU A 111 -2.58 7.98 18.24
C LEU A 111 -2.52 7.38 19.65
N LYS A 112 -1.46 6.62 19.97
CA LYS A 112 -1.18 6.13 21.33
C LYS A 112 -0.99 7.25 22.36
N LYS A 113 -0.70 8.48 21.93
CA LYS A 113 -0.57 9.66 22.82
C LYS A 113 -1.92 10.21 23.29
N TYR A 114 -3.01 9.77 22.68
CA TYR A 114 -4.37 10.23 22.96
C TYR A 114 -5.15 9.14 23.67
N THR A 115 -5.99 9.52 24.63
CA THR A 115 -6.66 8.55 25.52
C THR A 115 -8.06 8.26 25.05
N THR A 116 -8.82 9.30 24.69
CA THR A 116 -10.23 9.15 24.32
C THR A 116 -10.39 8.81 22.83
N VAL A 117 -11.51 8.18 22.48
CA VAL A 117 -11.90 7.95 21.07
C VAL A 117 -12.00 9.29 20.33
N GLU A 118 -12.61 10.29 20.97
CA GLU A 118 -12.79 11.61 20.39
C GLU A 118 -11.44 12.28 20.04
N GLU A 119 -10.47 12.28 20.96
CA GLU A 119 -9.14 12.84 20.70
C GLU A 119 -8.41 12.12 19.55
N LYS A 120 -8.53 10.79 19.50
CA LYS A 120 -7.95 9.97 18.42
C LYS A 120 -8.59 10.28 17.07
N GLU A 121 -9.89 10.55 17.02
CA GLU A 121 -10.61 10.91 15.81
C GLU A 121 -10.32 12.35 15.37
N LEU A 122 -10.23 13.30 16.31
CA LEU A 122 -9.77 14.66 16.01
C LEU A 122 -8.33 14.66 15.48
N TYR A 123 -7.44 13.82 16.01
CA TYR A 123 -6.09 13.67 15.46
C TYR A 123 -6.09 13.03 14.07
N ARG A 124 -6.92 12.01 13.82
CA ARG A 124 -7.10 11.45 12.47
C ARG A 124 -7.55 12.52 11.49
N MET A 125 -8.50 13.37 11.86
CA MET A 125 -8.91 14.50 11.02
C MET A 125 -7.73 15.45 10.73
N VAL A 126 -6.87 15.74 11.70
CA VAL A 126 -5.67 16.55 11.46
C VAL A 126 -4.71 15.86 10.48
N ALA A 127 -4.50 14.55 10.61
CA ALA A 127 -3.68 13.79 9.66
C ALA A 127 -4.30 13.78 8.25
N ASP A 128 -5.60 13.53 8.13
CA ASP A 128 -6.34 13.55 6.86
C ASP A 128 -6.33 14.94 6.21
N MET A 129 -6.44 16.03 6.99
CA MET A 129 -6.30 17.39 6.46
C MET A 129 -4.88 17.65 5.90
N ARG A 130 -3.83 17.14 6.55
CA ARG A 130 -2.46 17.23 6.01
C ARG A 130 -2.31 16.45 4.71
N ILE A 131 -2.90 15.26 4.62
CA ILE A 131 -2.94 14.46 3.39
C ILE A 131 -3.72 15.19 2.29
N ALA A 132 -4.84 15.82 2.61
CA ALA A 132 -5.63 16.62 1.67
C ALA A 132 -4.80 17.79 1.11
N GLU A 133 -4.12 18.55 1.97
CA GLU A 133 -3.24 19.65 1.56
C GLU A 133 -2.10 19.18 0.67
N PHE A 134 -1.50 18.04 0.98
CA PHE A 134 -0.50 17.39 0.14
C PHE A 134 -1.09 17.02 -1.24
N SER A 135 -2.29 16.44 -1.25
CA SER A 135 -3.01 16.08 -2.48
C SER A 135 -3.28 17.32 -3.36
N TYR A 136 -3.76 18.41 -2.76
CA TYR A 136 -4.01 19.67 -3.47
C TYR A 136 -2.73 20.32 -4.01
N LEU A 137 -1.60 20.16 -3.32
CA LEU A 137 -0.29 20.56 -3.84
C LEU A 137 0.07 19.75 -5.09
N LEU A 138 -0.01 18.41 -5.02
CA LEU A 138 0.33 17.53 -6.14
C LEU A 138 -0.54 17.81 -7.37
N GLN A 139 -1.83 18.05 -7.16
CA GLN A 139 -2.78 18.40 -8.21
C GLN A 139 -2.49 19.74 -8.91
N LYS A 140 -1.52 20.55 -8.44
CA LYS A 140 -1.07 21.73 -9.17
C LYS A 140 -0.15 21.39 -10.34
N PHE A 141 0.52 20.24 -10.33
CA PHE A 141 1.49 19.86 -11.36
C PHE A 141 0.81 19.22 -12.57
N GLU A 142 1.31 19.54 -13.76
CA GLU A 142 0.64 19.19 -15.01
C GLU A 142 0.64 17.67 -15.27
N HIS A 143 1.77 17.00 -15.05
CA HIS A 143 1.87 15.54 -15.21
C HIS A 143 0.94 14.75 -14.27
N VAL A 144 0.67 15.26 -13.05
CA VAL A 144 -0.29 14.64 -12.12
C VAL A 144 -1.72 14.81 -12.65
N LYS A 145 -2.08 15.99 -13.15
CA LYS A 145 -3.42 16.22 -13.74
C LYS A 145 -3.65 15.35 -14.98
N ASN A 146 -2.61 15.13 -15.76
CA ASN A 146 -2.64 14.34 -16.99
C ASN A 146 -2.50 12.83 -16.76
N TRP A 147 -2.30 12.40 -15.50
CA TRP A 147 -2.38 11.00 -15.13
C TRP A 147 -3.82 10.48 -15.24
N LYS A 148 -4.15 9.85 -16.38
CA LYS A 148 -5.50 9.32 -16.69
C LYS A 148 -5.54 7.81 -16.90
N VAL A 149 -4.45 7.13 -16.59
CA VAL A 149 -4.26 5.69 -16.85
C VAL A 149 -4.61 4.80 -15.65
N SER A 150 -4.63 5.37 -14.45
CA SER A 150 -5.00 4.71 -13.18
C SER A 150 -5.35 5.75 -12.12
N ASP A 151 -5.78 5.31 -10.94
CA ASP A 151 -6.02 6.18 -9.79
C ASP A 151 -4.69 6.64 -9.16
N VAL A 152 -4.65 7.90 -8.71
CA VAL A 152 -3.51 8.44 -7.95
C VAL A 152 -3.71 8.15 -6.47
N LEU A 153 -2.82 7.37 -5.88
CA LEU A 153 -2.92 6.95 -4.48
C LEU A 153 -2.27 7.98 -3.56
N TYR A 154 -2.94 9.11 -3.35
CA TYR A 154 -2.39 10.25 -2.60
C TYR A 154 -1.93 9.92 -1.19
N GLU A 155 -2.66 9.07 -0.46
CA GLU A 155 -2.25 8.63 0.89
C GLU A 155 -0.95 7.82 0.88
N ALA A 156 -0.83 6.86 -0.04
CA ALA A 156 0.37 6.05 -0.18
C ALA A 156 1.57 6.91 -0.61
N LEU A 157 1.36 7.87 -1.51
CA LEU A 157 2.38 8.88 -1.83
C LEU A 157 2.76 9.66 -0.57
N ALA A 158 1.78 10.22 0.14
CA ALA A 158 2.02 11.03 1.34
C ALA A 158 2.87 10.30 2.39
N GLN A 159 2.62 9.00 2.60
CA GLN A 159 3.43 8.15 3.48
C GLN A 159 4.92 8.18 3.11
N HIS A 160 5.24 7.97 1.82
CA HIS A 160 6.63 7.96 1.38
C HIS A 160 7.31 9.34 1.43
N TYR A 161 6.53 10.43 1.54
CA TYR A 161 7.04 11.78 1.82
C TYR A 161 6.97 12.17 3.31
N GLY A 162 6.73 11.19 4.19
CA GLY A 162 6.84 11.34 5.63
C GLY A 162 5.63 11.96 6.31
N LEU A 163 4.48 12.05 5.64
CA LEU A 163 3.22 12.36 6.31
C LEU A 163 2.74 11.13 7.10
N GLU A 164 2.03 11.38 8.20
CA GLU A 164 1.46 10.31 9.01
C GLU A 164 0.22 9.72 8.32
N THR A 165 0.27 8.43 7.99
CA THR A 165 -0.87 7.73 7.36
C THR A 165 -1.19 6.44 8.09
N GLY A 166 -2.34 5.84 7.74
CA GLY A 166 -2.73 4.48 8.15
C GLY A 166 -2.05 3.36 7.36
N TRP A 167 -1.08 3.68 6.50
CA TRP A 167 -0.39 2.70 5.67
C TRP A 167 0.93 2.26 6.32
N LEU A 168 1.23 0.97 6.22
CA LEU A 168 2.51 0.36 6.61
C LEU A 168 3.23 -0.11 5.35
N ASP A 169 4.48 0.33 5.15
CA ASP A 169 5.29 -0.03 3.98
C ASP A 169 5.63 -1.54 3.98
N ILE A 170 5.37 -2.17 2.84
CA ILE A 170 5.76 -3.53 2.47
C ILE A 170 6.42 -3.46 1.08
N THR A 171 7.35 -4.36 0.79
CA THR A 171 7.95 -4.49 -0.54
C THR A 171 7.97 -5.96 -0.95
N ASN A 172 7.94 -6.24 -2.24
CA ASN A 172 8.23 -7.60 -2.73
C ASN A 172 9.73 -7.76 -3.10
N ASP A 173 10.54 -6.72 -2.93
CA ASP A 173 11.97 -6.70 -3.23
C ASP A 173 12.80 -6.83 -1.95
N PHE A 174 13.52 -7.95 -1.84
CA PHE A 174 14.36 -8.23 -0.68
C PHE A 174 15.47 -7.18 -0.47
N ASN A 175 16.01 -6.60 -1.55
CA ASN A 175 17.09 -5.62 -1.45
C ASN A 175 16.59 -4.32 -0.81
N VAL A 176 15.35 -3.93 -1.12
CA VAL A 176 14.68 -2.77 -0.51
C VAL A 176 14.47 -3.02 0.98
N ALA A 177 13.95 -4.19 1.36
CA ALA A 177 13.79 -4.55 2.77
C ALA A 177 15.13 -4.59 3.52
N LEU A 178 16.15 -5.24 2.96
CA LEU A 178 17.48 -5.33 3.56
C LEU A 178 18.12 -3.94 3.72
N PHE A 179 17.90 -3.02 2.79
CA PHE A 179 18.35 -1.63 2.90
C PHE A 179 17.74 -0.94 4.12
N PHE A 180 16.41 -1.00 4.28
CA PHE A 180 15.75 -0.43 5.46
C PHE A 180 16.15 -1.12 6.76
N ALA A 181 16.54 -2.39 6.70
CA ALA A 181 17.06 -3.12 7.85
C ALA A 181 18.53 -2.82 8.18
N THR A 182 19.32 -2.21 7.29
CA THR A 182 20.77 -2.04 7.49
C THR A 182 21.25 -0.60 7.38
N CYS A 183 20.36 0.34 7.03
CA CYS A 183 20.63 1.75 6.89
C CYS A 183 19.69 2.58 7.79
N LYS A 184 20.03 3.86 7.96
CA LYS A 184 19.20 4.84 8.67
C LYS A 184 19.17 6.17 7.94
N TRP A 185 18.08 6.91 8.13
CA TRP A 185 17.98 8.28 7.64
C TRP A 185 18.58 9.25 8.67
N LYS A 186 19.56 10.06 8.25
CA LYS A 186 20.22 11.06 9.10
C LYS A 186 20.52 12.31 8.28
N ASN A 187 20.11 13.48 8.79
CA ASN A 187 20.38 14.79 8.17
C ASN A 187 19.97 14.90 6.69
N GLY A 188 18.83 14.32 6.30
CA GLY A 188 18.31 14.41 4.94
C GLY A 188 18.95 13.44 3.94
N ALA A 189 19.74 12.48 4.41
CA ALA A 189 20.32 11.44 3.57
C ALA A 189 20.29 10.07 4.27
N TRP A 190 20.35 9.00 3.46
CA TRP A 190 20.62 7.66 3.97
C TRP A 190 22.10 7.51 4.30
N VAL A 191 22.37 6.82 5.40
CA VAL A 191 23.71 6.39 5.79
C VAL A 191 23.66 4.93 6.28
N PRO A 192 24.73 4.15 6.10
CA PRO A 192 24.82 2.81 6.68
C PRO A 192 24.86 2.88 8.21
N LEU A 193 24.41 1.82 8.88
CA LEU A 193 24.55 1.69 10.33
C LEU A 193 26.02 1.52 10.73
N THR A 194 26.39 2.14 11.84
CA THR A 194 27.73 2.02 12.46
C THR A 194 27.65 1.21 13.75
N LYS A 195 28.80 0.79 14.31
CA LYS A 195 28.84 0.15 15.64
C LYS A 195 28.20 0.99 16.73
N ALA A 196 28.32 2.31 16.65
CA ALA A 196 27.69 3.23 17.61
C ALA A 196 26.16 3.17 17.53
N ASP A 197 25.60 2.74 16.41
CA ASP A 197 24.16 2.58 16.20
C ASP A 197 23.65 1.21 16.61
N THR A 198 24.50 0.19 16.49
CA THR A 198 24.11 -1.21 16.67
C THR A 198 24.46 -1.76 18.05
N GLU A 199 25.50 -1.24 18.72
CA GLU A 199 25.96 -1.70 20.04
C GLU A 199 25.41 -0.83 21.18
N ILE A 200 24.12 -0.47 21.09
CA ILE A 200 23.40 0.31 22.12
C ILE A 200 22.77 -0.62 23.16
N ASP A 201 21.97 -1.57 22.70
CA ASP A 201 21.29 -2.60 23.51
C ASP A 201 20.97 -3.82 22.61
N GLU A 202 20.40 -4.87 23.20
CA GLU A 202 20.07 -6.09 22.45
C GLU A 202 19.13 -5.83 21.27
N CYS A 203 18.17 -4.90 21.37
CA CYS A 203 17.25 -4.59 20.27
C CYS A 203 17.96 -3.93 19.09
N HIS A 204 19.00 -3.12 19.35
CA HIS A 204 19.78 -2.44 18.30
C HIS A 204 20.85 -3.32 17.67
N GLN A 205 21.24 -4.43 18.31
CA GLN A 205 22.27 -5.33 17.78
C GLN A 205 21.81 -6.13 16.55
N TYR A 206 20.50 -6.17 16.27
CA TYR A 206 19.92 -7.01 15.24
C TYR A 206 19.04 -6.24 14.28
N GLY A 207 19.10 -6.58 13.00
CA GLY A 207 18.09 -6.23 12.02
C GLY A 207 16.97 -7.28 12.02
N MET A 208 15.78 -6.86 11.59
CA MET A 208 14.62 -7.72 11.44
C MET A 208 14.06 -7.62 10.02
N ILE A 209 13.85 -8.75 9.35
CA ILE A 209 13.06 -8.85 8.14
C ILE A 209 11.78 -9.60 8.48
N TYR A 210 10.64 -8.91 8.40
CA TYR A 210 9.35 -9.58 8.34
C TYR A 210 9.18 -10.15 6.94
N HIS A 211 8.81 -11.42 6.85
CA HIS A 211 8.62 -12.09 5.57
C HIS A 211 7.28 -12.83 5.54
N MET A 212 6.64 -12.83 4.38
CA MET A 212 5.47 -13.65 4.12
C MET A 212 5.51 -14.14 2.66
N PRO A 213 5.37 -15.46 2.40
CA PRO A 213 5.20 -15.97 1.06
C PRO A 213 3.93 -15.39 0.39
N SER A 214 4.03 -14.94 -0.85
CA SER A 214 2.93 -14.24 -1.53
C SER A 214 1.71 -15.13 -1.81
N PHE A 215 1.89 -16.46 -1.82
CA PHE A 215 0.78 -17.43 -1.95
C PHE A 215 -0.19 -17.41 -0.76
N GLN A 216 0.16 -16.79 0.38
CA GLN A 216 -0.74 -16.60 1.51
C GLN A 216 -1.81 -15.53 1.21
N MET A 217 -1.50 -14.55 0.36
CA MET A 217 -2.39 -13.40 0.11
C MET A 217 -3.72 -13.77 -0.55
N PRO A 218 -3.80 -14.68 -1.53
CA PRO A 218 -5.09 -15.07 -2.10
C PRO A 218 -6.09 -15.60 -1.08
N SER A 219 -5.65 -16.40 -0.09
CA SER A 219 -6.55 -16.88 0.97
C SER A 219 -7.09 -15.72 1.82
N ARG A 220 -6.21 -14.80 2.24
CA ARG A 220 -6.62 -13.58 2.97
C ARG A 220 -7.62 -12.74 2.18
N TRP A 221 -7.32 -12.53 0.91
CA TRP A 221 -8.19 -11.78 0.02
C TRP A 221 -9.54 -12.46 -0.16
N GLY A 222 -9.58 -13.78 -0.36
CA GLY A 222 -10.82 -14.55 -0.44
C GLY A 222 -11.72 -14.36 0.79
N MET A 223 -11.13 -14.37 2.00
CA MET A 223 -11.88 -14.12 3.24
C MET A 223 -12.33 -12.66 3.41
N ALA A 224 -11.57 -11.70 2.87
CA ALA A 224 -11.82 -10.29 3.09
C ALA A 224 -12.65 -9.60 2.00
N ILE A 225 -12.64 -10.10 0.75
CA ILE A 225 -13.41 -9.54 -0.38
C ILE A 225 -14.87 -9.27 -0.03
N PRO A 226 -15.61 -10.19 0.62
CA PRO A 226 -16.99 -9.93 1.01
C PRO A 226 -17.16 -8.67 1.86
N LYS A 227 -16.14 -8.22 2.59
CA LYS A 227 -16.19 -7.00 3.42
C LYS A 227 -16.20 -5.70 2.60
N PHE A 228 -15.58 -5.73 1.42
CA PHE A 228 -15.47 -4.56 0.54
C PHE A 228 -16.61 -4.43 -0.46
N LEU A 229 -17.39 -5.49 -0.69
CA LEU A 229 -18.44 -5.49 -1.70
C LEU A 229 -19.72 -4.77 -1.22
N PRO A 230 -20.36 -3.93 -2.06
CA PRO A 230 -21.50 -3.12 -1.70
C PRO A 230 -22.83 -3.87 -1.82
N TRP A 231 -22.88 -5.13 -1.41
CA TRP A 231 -24.07 -5.99 -1.51
C TRP A 231 -24.61 -6.35 -0.14
N THR A 232 -25.93 -6.47 0.05
CA THR A 232 -26.53 -6.90 1.32
C THR A 232 -26.11 -8.33 1.68
N ASN A 233 -26.15 -8.67 2.98
CA ASN A 233 -25.88 -10.05 3.43
C ASN A 233 -27.11 -10.96 3.32
N HIS A 234 -28.30 -10.37 3.19
CA HIS A 234 -29.55 -11.10 3.06
C HIS A 234 -30.16 -10.90 1.67
N VAL A 235 -30.89 -11.91 1.24
CA VAL A 235 -31.66 -11.91 -0.01
C VAL A 235 -32.80 -10.91 0.12
N VAL A 236 -32.88 -9.96 -0.81
CA VAL A 236 -33.96 -8.94 -0.87
C VAL A 236 -35.05 -9.30 -1.87
N GLY A 237 -34.84 -10.34 -2.68
CA GLY A 237 -35.81 -10.84 -3.65
C GLY A 237 -35.29 -12.07 -4.39
N LYS A 238 -36.10 -12.62 -5.27
CA LYS A 238 -35.67 -13.68 -6.19
C LYS A 238 -36.06 -13.32 -7.62
N THR A 239 -35.27 -13.74 -8.59
CA THR A 239 -35.62 -13.67 -10.02
C THR A 239 -36.72 -14.67 -10.35
N GLU A 240 -37.33 -14.56 -11.54
CA GLU A 240 -38.34 -15.51 -12.03
C GLU A 240 -37.81 -16.95 -12.12
N ASP A 241 -36.51 -17.14 -12.38
CA ASP A 241 -35.82 -18.44 -12.36
C ASP A 241 -35.35 -18.88 -10.96
N GLY A 242 -35.78 -18.17 -9.91
CA GLY A 242 -35.57 -18.56 -8.51
C GLY A 242 -34.21 -18.21 -7.91
N LYS A 243 -33.37 -17.43 -8.61
CA LYS A 243 -32.05 -17.01 -8.10
C LYS A 243 -32.19 -15.87 -7.11
N ASP A 244 -31.36 -15.91 -6.08
CA ASP A 244 -31.34 -14.88 -5.03
C ASP A 244 -30.85 -13.53 -5.57
N ILE A 245 -31.56 -12.47 -5.21
CA ILE A 245 -31.19 -11.08 -5.48
C ILE A 245 -30.72 -10.46 -4.17
N TYR A 246 -29.53 -9.87 -4.19
CA TYR A 246 -28.97 -9.10 -3.08
C TYR A 246 -29.11 -7.61 -3.37
N GLY A 247 -29.45 -6.82 -2.35
CA GLY A 247 -29.59 -5.37 -2.46
C GLY A 247 -28.22 -4.69 -2.53
N ARG A 248 -28.17 -3.45 -3.03
CA ARG A 248 -26.94 -2.64 -3.01
C ARG A 248 -26.90 -1.77 -1.75
N LEU A 249 -25.78 -1.81 -1.03
CA LEU A 249 -25.54 -0.96 0.13
C LEU A 249 -25.22 0.47 -0.30
N THR A 250 -25.77 1.44 0.42
CA THR A 250 -25.48 2.88 0.24
C THR A 250 -24.20 3.31 0.96
N TYR A 251 -23.85 2.65 2.05
CA TYR A 251 -22.66 2.86 2.88
C TYR A 251 -22.14 1.50 3.42
N PRO A 252 -20.87 1.40 3.85
CA PRO A 252 -20.32 0.12 4.30
C PRO A 252 -20.86 -0.25 5.69
N ILE A 253 -21.04 -1.55 5.92
CA ILE A 253 -21.49 -2.10 7.21
C ILE A 253 -20.38 -2.93 7.83
N TYR A 254 -20.35 -3.01 9.17
CA TYR A 254 -19.36 -3.82 9.87
C TYR A 254 -19.53 -5.32 9.56
N ARG A 255 -18.45 -5.95 9.07
CA ARG A 255 -18.38 -7.40 8.76
C ARG A 255 -17.19 -8.07 9.46
N GLY A 256 -16.80 -7.54 10.62
CA GLY A 256 -15.61 -7.97 11.35
C GLY A 256 -14.34 -7.32 10.82
N GLU A 257 -13.29 -7.35 11.64
CA GLU A 257 -11.99 -6.72 11.36
C GLU A 257 -11.36 -7.17 10.04
N VAL A 258 -10.83 -6.21 9.28
CA VAL A 258 -10.03 -6.49 8.09
C VAL A 258 -8.60 -6.78 8.56
N GLY A 259 -8.10 -7.99 8.30
CA GLY A 259 -6.73 -8.35 8.62
C GLY A 259 -5.70 -7.62 7.75
N ASN A 260 -4.42 -7.97 7.91
CA ASN A 260 -3.29 -7.35 7.21
C ASN A 260 -3.29 -7.77 5.74
N LEU A 261 -4.10 -7.08 4.93
CA LEU A 261 -4.12 -7.23 3.48
C LEU A 261 -2.98 -6.41 2.88
N ILE A 262 -2.21 -7.04 1.99
CA ILE A 262 -1.15 -6.38 1.24
C ILE A 262 -1.73 -5.89 -0.09
N TYR A 263 -1.65 -4.59 -0.29
CA TYR A 263 -2.13 -3.88 -1.46
C TYR A 263 -0.95 -3.43 -2.31
N PRO A 264 -0.91 -3.75 -3.61
CA PRO A 264 0.07 -3.12 -4.51
C PRO A 264 -0.19 -1.63 -4.63
N LEU A 265 0.86 -0.81 -4.62
CA LEU A 265 0.76 0.63 -4.87
C LEU A 265 0.88 0.96 -6.36
N GLY A 266 1.53 0.08 -7.12
CA GLY A 266 1.71 0.20 -8.56
C GLY A 266 2.58 1.39 -8.98
N PHE A 267 2.60 1.66 -10.29
CA PHE A 267 3.19 2.88 -10.83
C PHE A 267 2.31 4.09 -10.49
N GLN A 268 2.93 5.20 -10.09
CA GLN A 268 2.28 6.44 -9.68
C GLN A 268 2.88 7.64 -10.45
N PRO A 269 2.30 8.84 -10.40
CA PRO A 269 2.89 10.02 -11.05
C PRO A 269 4.29 10.39 -10.55
N PHE A 270 4.64 9.99 -9.32
CA PHE A 270 5.96 10.15 -8.72
C PHE A 270 6.58 8.78 -8.46
N MET A 271 7.88 8.67 -8.70
CA MET A 271 8.54 7.37 -8.94
C MET A 271 8.85 6.59 -7.65
N ARG A 272 8.77 7.22 -6.48
CA ARG A 272 9.19 6.60 -5.21
C ARG A 272 8.49 5.26 -4.89
N CYS A 273 7.18 5.15 -5.13
CA CYS A 273 6.44 3.88 -4.93
C CYS A 273 6.96 2.77 -5.86
N HIS A 274 7.29 3.13 -7.11
CA HIS A 274 7.80 2.20 -8.10
C HIS A 274 9.20 1.72 -7.74
N MET A 275 10.12 2.64 -7.46
CA MET A 275 11.51 2.30 -7.17
C MET A 275 11.67 1.36 -5.96
N GLN A 276 10.68 1.35 -5.05
CA GLN A 276 10.64 0.47 -3.88
C GLN A 276 9.92 -0.86 -4.10
N ASN A 277 9.39 -1.14 -5.31
CA ASN A 277 8.43 -2.22 -5.56
C ASN A 277 7.32 -2.22 -4.49
N GLY A 278 6.74 -1.04 -4.26
CA GLY A 278 5.94 -0.72 -3.08
C GLY A 278 4.60 -1.44 -3.02
N TYR A 279 4.34 -2.00 -1.84
CA TYR A 279 3.06 -2.46 -1.36
C TYR A 279 2.75 -1.77 -0.03
N GLY A 280 1.49 -1.78 0.37
CA GLY A 280 1.06 -1.23 1.66
C GLY A 280 0.10 -2.16 2.37
N ILE A 281 0.14 -2.16 3.70
CA ILE A 281 -0.95 -2.66 4.54
C ILE A 281 -1.68 -1.44 5.12
N TYR A 282 -2.97 -1.32 4.84
CA TYR A 282 -3.79 -0.29 5.47
C TYR A 282 -4.31 -0.80 6.80
N MET A 283 -3.98 -0.10 7.88
CA MET A 283 -4.46 -0.39 9.23
C MET A 283 -5.28 0.80 9.72
N ARG A 284 -6.59 0.60 9.87
CA ARG A 284 -7.42 1.57 10.61
C ARG A 284 -7.41 1.30 12.11
N THR A 285 -7.45 0.01 12.47
CA THR A 285 -7.16 -0.54 13.80
C THR A 285 -5.74 -1.11 13.80
N SER A 286 -5.02 -0.95 14.89
CA SER A 286 -3.63 -1.40 15.00
C SER A 286 -3.54 -2.94 15.04
N MET A 287 -2.86 -3.55 14.06
CA MET A 287 -2.54 -4.98 14.03
C MET A 287 -1.05 -5.21 13.73
N PRO A 288 -0.17 -5.15 14.76
CA PRO A 288 1.28 -5.24 14.59
C PRO A 288 1.71 -6.54 13.88
N LEU A 289 2.73 -6.46 13.02
CA LEU A 289 3.27 -7.66 12.34
C LEU A 289 3.83 -8.70 13.32
N GLN A 290 4.21 -8.29 14.54
CA GLN A 290 4.64 -9.14 15.66
C GLN A 290 3.54 -10.08 16.18
N GLN A 291 2.29 -9.87 15.78
CA GLN A 291 1.13 -10.69 16.19
C GLN A 291 0.51 -11.41 14.99
N ASP A 292 1.01 -11.16 13.79
CA ASP A 292 0.48 -11.74 12.56
C ASP A 292 1.17 -13.09 12.28
N ILE A 293 0.45 -14.18 12.55
CA ILE A 293 0.96 -15.56 12.38
C ILE A 293 1.38 -15.92 10.95
N GLN A 294 0.97 -15.17 9.93
CA GLN A 294 1.41 -15.44 8.55
C GLN A 294 2.67 -14.68 8.16
N PHE A 295 3.19 -13.83 9.04
CA PHE A 295 4.55 -13.32 8.91
C PHE A 295 5.50 -14.14 9.76
N GLU A 296 6.67 -14.46 9.21
CA GLU A 296 7.84 -14.88 9.98
C GLU A 296 8.75 -13.68 10.27
N LYS A 297 9.61 -13.84 11.28
CA LYS A 297 10.56 -12.80 11.71
C LYS A 297 11.98 -13.31 11.55
N LEU A 298 12.65 -12.87 10.50
CA LEU A 298 14.04 -13.24 10.21
C LEU A 298 14.98 -12.22 10.85
N ARG A 299 15.64 -12.63 11.93
CA ARG A 299 16.55 -11.78 12.71
C ARG A 299 17.99 -12.07 12.32
N PHE A 300 18.77 -11.02 12.06
CA PHE A 300 20.20 -11.16 11.77
C PHE A 300 20.99 -10.16 12.60
N ARG A 301 22.19 -10.55 13.07
CA ARG A 301 23.05 -9.63 13.81
C ARG A 301 23.64 -8.59 12.84
N HIS A 302 23.68 -7.34 13.25
CA HIS A 302 24.31 -6.29 12.44
C HIS A 302 25.83 -6.46 12.36
N HIS A 303 26.37 -5.99 11.25
CA HIS A 303 27.80 -5.84 11.03
C HIS A 303 28.03 -4.65 10.09
N GLU A 304 28.94 -3.75 10.44
CA GLU A 304 29.18 -2.50 9.69
C GLU A 304 29.49 -2.78 8.22
N GLU A 305 30.23 -3.85 7.92
CA GLU A 305 30.53 -4.24 6.55
C GLU A 305 29.29 -4.63 5.75
N LEU A 306 28.31 -5.33 6.35
CA LEU A 306 27.06 -5.63 5.67
C LEU A 306 26.32 -4.33 5.36
N SER A 307 26.17 -3.45 6.34
CA SER A 307 25.50 -2.15 6.16
C SER A 307 26.15 -1.31 5.08
N GLN A 308 27.48 -1.23 5.05
CA GLN A 308 28.22 -0.51 4.01
C GLN A 308 28.00 -1.14 2.63
N ARG A 309 28.12 -2.46 2.50
CA ARG A 309 27.89 -3.16 1.22
C ARG A 309 26.47 -2.96 0.70
N VAL A 310 25.46 -3.06 1.56
CA VAL A 310 24.05 -2.83 1.18
C VAL A 310 23.82 -1.38 0.78
N TYR A 311 24.41 -0.43 1.50
CA TYR A 311 24.34 1.00 1.17
C TYR A 311 24.93 1.30 -0.21
N GLU A 312 26.12 0.76 -0.52
CA GLU A 312 26.77 0.89 -1.83
C GLU A 312 25.97 0.20 -2.95
N MET A 313 25.48 -1.02 -2.69
CA MET A 313 24.62 -1.76 -3.61
C MET A 313 23.35 -0.98 -3.97
N MET A 314 22.82 -0.19 -3.03
CA MET A 314 21.64 0.64 -3.22
C MET A 314 21.97 2.07 -3.68
N GLU A 315 23.23 2.32 -4.09
CA GLU A 315 23.74 3.61 -4.58
C GLU A 315 23.45 4.75 -3.61
N GLY A 316 23.70 4.51 -2.33
CA GLY A 316 23.44 5.48 -1.27
C GLY A 316 21.95 5.76 -1.01
N GLY A 317 21.06 4.93 -1.54
CA GLY A 317 19.61 5.08 -1.47
C GLY A 317 18.97 5.66 -2.73
N GLU A 318 19.74 6.11 -3.73
CA GLU A 318 19.19 6.67 -4.97
C GLU A 318 18.35 5.66 -5.76
N ARG A 319 18.62 4.36 -5.61
CA ARG A 319 17.80 3.28 -6.20
C ARG A 319 16.38 3.20 -5.66
N ILE A 320 16.08 3.80 -4.52
CA ILE A 320 14.74 3.77 -3.89
C ILE A 320 14.20 5.16 -3.50
N TYR A 321 15.03 6.20 -3.61
CA TYR A 321 14.71 7.61 -3.35
C TYR A 321 15.16 8.48 -4.53
N PRO A 322 14.51 8.37 -5.71
CA PRO A 322 14.95 9.04 -6.92
C PRO A 322 14.95 10.56 -6.77
N HIS A 323 15.83 11.24 -7.51
CA HIS A 323 15.78 12.70 -7.69
C HIS A 323 14.56 13.13 -8.52
N GLU A 324 13.40 13.21 -7.87
CA GLU A 324 12.13 13.62 -8.47
C GLU A 324 11.80 15.11 -8.21
N GLY A 325 10.88 15.69 -8.99
CA GLY A 325 10.58 17.12 -8.91
C GLY A 325 10.05 17.58 -7.55
N LEU A 326 9.56 16.68 -6.70
CA LEU A 326 9.12 17.00 -5.35
C LEU A 326 10.27 17.42 -4.41
N LYS A 327 11.53 17.10 -4.72
CA LYS A 327 12.70 17.68 -4.01
C LYS A 327 12.68 19.23 -4.08
N GLN A 328 12.12 19.84 -5.14
CA GLN A 328 12.01 21.31 -5.25
C GLN A 328 10.98 21.96 -4.31
N VAL A 329 10.07 21.16 -3.75
CA VAL A 329 8.98 21.59 -2.85
C VAL A 329 9.02 20.87 -1.51
N GLU A 330 10.13 20.23 -1.15
CA GLU A 330 10.27 19.49 0.11
C GLU A 330 9.97 20.38 1.34
N TYR A 331 10.40 21.64 1.32
CA TYR A 331 10.07 22.60 2.37
C TYR A 331 8.55 22.88 2.48
N ILE A 332 7.79 22.79 1.39
CA ILE A 332 6.32 22.91 1.41
C ILE A 332 5.71 21.66 2.03
N ILE A 333 6.21 20.49 1.63
CA ILE A 333 5.77 19.21 2.20
C ILE A 333 6.02 19.20 3.71
N GLU A 334 7.15 19.71 4.17
CA GLU A 334 7.46 19.87 5.60
C GLU A 334 6.51 20.84 6.31
N GLN A 335 6.15 21.96 5.67
CA GLN A 335 5.14 22.89 6.18
C GLN A 335 3.78 22.20 6.32
N ILE A 336 3.38 21.40 5.33
CA ILE A 336 2.12 20.63 5.37
C ILE A 336 2.18 19.60 6.51
N ARG A 337 3.28 18.85 6.63
CA ARG A 337 3.46 17.80 7.66
C ARG A 337 3.28 18.32 9.08
N THR A 338 3.68 19.56 9.33
CA THR A 338 3.61 20.20 10.65
C THR A 338 2.48 21.22 10.78
N ALA A 339 1.61 21.32 9.78
CA ALA A 339 0.53 22.29 9.74
C ALA A 339 -0.47 22.10 10.90
N SER A 340 -0.98 23.22 11.38
CA SER A 340 -2.09 23.33 12.34
C SER A 340 -3.16 24.30 11.85
N SER A 341 -3.02 24.83 10.63
CA SER A 341 -4.01 25.65 9.95
C SER A 341 -4.31 25.00 8.59
N PHE A 342 -5.57 24.88 8.21
CA PHE A 342 -5.98 24.13 7.02
C PHE A 342 -7.00 24.90 6.19
N SER A 343 -7.07 24.59 4.89
CA SER A 343 -8.14 25.13 4.05
C SER A 343 -9.49 24.50 4.37
N GLU A 344 -10.55 25.18 3.96
CA GLU A 344 -11.92 24.68 4.08
C GLU A 344 -12.11 23.33 3.35
N GLU A 345 -11.53 23.19 2.17
CA GLU A 345 -11.61 21.97 1.38
C GLU A 345 -10.90 20.80 2.07
N ALA A 346 -9.76 21.05 2.72
CA ALA A 346 -9.05 20.03 3.50
C ALA A 346 -9.90 19.57 4.70
N PHE A 347 -10.57 20.50 5.39
CA PHE A 347 -11.50 20.18 6.48
C PHE A 347 -12.66 19.30 6.00
N GLN A 348 -13.32 19.66 4.89
CA GLN A 348 -14.42 18.88 4.34
C GLN A 348 -13.96 17.48 3.90
N TYR A 349 -12.77 17.38 3.29
CA TYR A 349 -12.17 16.09 2.95
C TYR A 349 -11.98 15.20 4.18
N ALA A 350 -11.41 15.74 5.26
CA ALA A 350 -11.16 14.99 6.49
C ALA A 350 -12.46 14.62 7.22
N LEU A 351 -13.46 15.51 7.21
CA LEU A 351 -14.76 15.25 7.82
C LEU A 351 -15.51 14.14 7.08
N TYR A 352 -15.52 14.15 5.75
CA TYR A 352 -16.11 13.08 4.94
C TYR A 352 -15.47 11.70 5.18
N ARG A 353 -14.21 11.66 5.65
CA ARG A 353 -13.48 10.43 5.93
C ARG A 353 -13.55 10.00 7.40
N ASN A 354 -14.26 10.75 8.24
CA ASN A 354 -14.32 10.48 9.66
C ASN A 354 -15.35 9.37 9.97
N HIS A 355 -15.01 8.45 10.88
CA HIS A 355 -15.91 7.34 11.24
C HIS A 355 -16.82 7.69 12.42
N TYR A 356 -16.51 8.76 13.15
CA TYR A 356 -17.16 9.15 14.39
C TYR A 356 -18.16 10.30 14.22
N TYR A 357 -17.78 11.30 13.43
CA TYR A 357 -18.58 12.48 13.11
C TYR A 357 -19.15 12.37 11.71
N LYS A 358 -20.39 12.85 11.55
CA LYS A 358 -21.03 13.03 10.25
C LYS A 358 -20.70 14.38 9.63
N VAL A 359 -20.83 14.47 8.31
CA VAL A 359 -20.67 15.72 7.55
C VAL A 359 -21.63 16.82 8.04
N GLU A 360 -22.85 16.45 8.46
CA GLU A 360 -23.82 17.40 9.02
C GLU A 360 -23.38 18.02 10.36
N GLU A 361 -22.43 17.40 11.07
CA GLU A 361 -21.91 17.88 12.35
C GLU A 361 -20.74 18.87 12.18
N ALA A 362 -20.45 19.33 10.96
CA ALA A 362 -19.30 20.16 10.61
C ALA A 362 -19.03 21.31 11.58
N GLU A 363 -20.06 22.07 11.95
CA GLU A 363 -19.90 23.23 12.85
C GLU A 363 -19.46 22.83 14.26
N ALA A 364 -20.03 21.75 14.80
CA ALA A 364 -19.67 21.24 16.12
C ALA A 364 -18.25 20.65 16.11
N VAL A 365 -17.82 20.06 15.01
CA VAL A 365 -16.45 19.55 14.85
C VAL A 365 -15.44 20.69 14.74
N ARG A 366 -15.76 21.80 14.04
CA ARG A 366 -14.90 23.00 14.01
C ARG A 366 -14.62 23.53 15.41
N GLN A 367 -15.65 23.63 16.24
CA GLN A 367 -15.52 24.13 17.61
C GLN A 367 -14.61 23.22 18.45
N ARG A 368 -14.72 21.89 18.28
CA ARG A 368 -13.85 20.92 18.93
C ARG A 368 -12.40 21.02 18.43
N LEU A 369 -12.19 21.10 17.12
CA LEU A 369 -10.85 21.27 16.53
C LEU A 369 -10.19 22.57 17.02
N ALA A 370 -10.93 23.67 17.13
CA ALA A 370 -10.41 24.94 17.65
C ALA A 370 -9.92 24.84 19.10
N GLN A 371 -10.51 23.94 19.90
CA GLN A 371 -10.10 23.65 21.28
C GLN A 371 -8.99 22.58 21.35
N PHE A 372 -8.90 21.72 20.35
CA PHE A 372 -7.92 20.65 20.25
C PHE A 372 -6.53 21.19 19.96
N LYS A 373 -5.51 20.65 20.63
CA LYS A 373 -4.12 21.09 20.48
C LYS A 373 -3.23 19.96 20.00
N VAL A 374 -2.44 20.23 18.97
CA VAL A 374 -1.39 19.36 18.47
C VAL A 374 -0.04 20.06 18.65
N ASN A 375 0.85 19.46 19.44
CA ASN A 375 2.16 20.04 19.79
C ASN A 375 2.05 21.49 20.32
N GLY A 376 1.04 21.75 21.16
CA GLY A 376 0.79 23.06 21.77
C GLY A 376 0.11 24.10 20.86
N LYS A 377 -0.12 23.79 19.57
CA LYS A 377 -0.83 24.67 18.63
C LYS A 377 -2.29 24.27 18.51
N GLY A 378 -3.19 25.25 18.53
CA GLY A 378 -4.61 25.04 18.21
C GLY A 378 -4.81 24.75 16.73
N ILE A 379 -5.89 24.06 16.38
CA ILE A 379 -6.24 23.78 14.99
C ILE A 379 -7.15 24.88 14.44
N GLU A 380 -6.76 25.46 13.31
CA GLU A 380 -7.49 26.56 12.66
C GLU A 380 -7.96 26.14 11.26
N ILE A 381 -9.21 26.42 10.92
CA ILE A 381 -9.73 26.25 9.55
C ILE A 381 -9.89 27.63 8.92
N THR A 382 -9.30 27.80 7.74
CA THR A 382 -9.22 29.09 7.03
C THR A 382 -9.65 28.95 5.58
N SER A 383 -9.80 30.07 4.87
CA SER A 383 -10.12 30.08 3.44
C SER A 383 -8.93 29.81 2.52
N LYS A 384 -7.75 29.51 3.05
CA LYS A 384 -6.51 29.35 2.26
C LYS A 384 -5.74 28.10 2.68
N HIS A 385 -5.04 27.52 1.72
CA HIS A 385 -4.05 26.49 1.99
C HIS A 385 -2.91 27.03 2.89
N PRO A 386 -2.31 26.20 3.77
CA PRO A 386 -1.21 26.60 4.64
C PRO A 386 0.12 26.83 3.91
N TRP A 387 0.14 26.59 2.59
CA TRP A 387 1.32 26.67 1.75
C TRP A 387 1.11 27.63 0.57
N LYS A 388 2.23 28.11 0.02
CA LYS A 388 2.26 28.94 -1.19
C LYS A 388 3.21 28.35 -2.21
N LEU A 389 2.69 28.00 -3.37
CA LEU A 389 3.49 27.57 -4.52
C LEU A 389 3.64 28.74 -5.51
N SER A 390 4.85 29.29 -5.61
CA SER A 390 5.15 30.34 -6.59
C SER A 390 5.02 29.82 -8.03
N SER A 391 4.52 30.65 -8.95
CA SER A 391 4.41 30.32 -10.38
C SER A 391 5.74 29.85 -11.00
N GLY A 392 6.87 30.49 -10.66
CA GLY A 392 8.18 30.09 -11.16
C GLY A 392 8.62 28.69 -10.72
N ARG A 393 8.34 28.30 -9.46
CA ARG A 393 8.62 26.95 -8.96
C ARG A 393 7.70 25.91 -9.59
N LYS A 394 6.41 26.23 -9.73
CA LYS A 394 5.46 25.38 -10.47
C LYS A 394 5.98 25.12 -11.89
N LYS A 395 6.35 26.18 -12.63
CA LYS A 395 6.89 26.09 -13.99
C LYS A 395 8.15 25.21 -14.06
N ARG A 396 9.07 25.32 -13.10
CA ARG A 396 10.27 24.46 -13.08
C ARG A 396 9.94 22.99 -12.90
N ILE A 397 8.98 22.65 -12.03
CA ILE A 397 8.55 21.26 -11.85
C ILE A 397 7.81 20.78 -13.10
N ASP A 398 6.88 21.57 -13.64
CA ASP A 398 6.17 21.23 -14.88
C ASP A 398 7.17 21.02 -16.04
N GLN A 399 8.25 21.79 -16.13
CA GLN A 399 9.33 21.61 -17.11
C GLN A 399 10.12 20.31 -16.92
N LEU A 400 10.37 19.86 -15.69
CA LEU A 400 11.04 18.58 -15.44
C LEU A 400 10.24 17.37 -15.94
N TYR A 401 8.91 17.52 -16.06
CA TYR A 401 7.99 16.48 -16.50
C TYR A 401 7.29 16.84 -17.82
N GLN A 402 7.82 17.78 -18.59
CA GLN A 402 7.16 18.25 -19.83
C GLN A 402 7.02 17.12 -20.87
N ASP A 403 8.00 16.20 -20.88
CA ASP A 403 8.08 15.04 -21.79
C ASP A 403 7.72 13.74 -21.05
N PHE A 404 7.05 13.83 -19.89
CA PHE A 404 6.68 12.65 -19.12
C PHE A 404 5.55 11.89 -19.83
N ASP A 405 5.91 10.75 -20.42
CA ASP A 405 4.99 9.68 -20.77
C ASP A 405 5.18 8.50 -19.80
N VAL A 406 4.08 7.93 -19.32
CA VAL A 406 4.12 6.85 -18.31
C VAL A 406 4.76 5.57 -18.85
N GLN A 407 4.56 5.22 -20.12
CA GLN A 407 5.11 4.01 -20.72
C GLN A 407 6.60 4.18 -21.02
N GLU A 408 6.99 5.36 -21.53
CA GLU A 408 8.39 5.68 -21.80
C GLU A 408 9.20 5.85 -20.51
N SER A 409 8.68 6.63 -19.55
CA SER A 409 9.41 6.96 -18.31
C SER A 409 9.63 5.75 -17.41
N TYR A 410 8.70 4.80 -17.41
CA TYR A 410 8.81 3.56 -16.63
C TYR A 410 9.28 2.35 -17.45
N ALA A 411 9.52 2.52 -18.76
CA ALA A 411 9.84 1.43 -19.68
C ALA A 411 8.82 0.27 -19.64
N ILE A 412 7.53 0.59 -19.55
CA ILE A 412 6.42 -0.39 -19.49
C ILE A 412 5.47 -0.23 -20.68
N ARG A 413 4.62 -1.24 -20.88
CA ARG A 413 3.40 -1.12 -21.68
C ARG A 413 2.19 -1.26 -20.79
N ILE A 414 1.24 -0.34 -20.94
CA ILE A 414 -0.02 -0.44 -20.21
C ILE A 414 -0.87 -1.50 -20.90
N MET A 415 -1.18 -2.55 -20.15
CA MET A 415 -1.94 -3.69 -20.61
C MET A 415 -3.23 -3.83 -19.81
N GLU A 416 -4.25 -4.37 -20.46
CA GLU A 416 -5.53 -4.66 -19.83
C GLU A 416 -6.21 -5.80 -20.58
N ARG A 417 -6.93 -6.67 -19.86
CA ARG A 417 -7.74 -7.72 -20.47
C ARG A 417 -9.00 -7.10 -21.09
N ALA A 418 -9.37 -7.53 -22.30
CA ALA A 418 -10.61 -7.11 -22.94
C ALA A 418 -11.82 -7.79 -22.26
N LYS A 419 -12.35 -7.24 -21.18
CA LYS A 419 -13.51 -7.81 -20.48
C LYS A 419 -14.70 -6.86 -20.40
N ILE A 420 -15.88 -7.42 -20.65
CA ILE A 420 -17.22 -6.90 -20.38
C ILE A 420 -17.99 -8.09 -19.77
N PRO A 421 -18.56 -8.02 -18.56
CA PRO A 421 -18.91 -6.80 -17.80
C PRO A 421 -17.74 -6.23 -16.96
N GLU A 422 -17.91 -4.96 -16.57
CA GLU A 422 -17.02 -4.25 -15.63
C GLU A 422 -16.96 -4.95 -14.26
N PRO A 423 -15.86 -4.79 -13.52
CA PRO A 423 -15.72 -5.35 -12.19
C PRO A 423 -16.72 -4.72 -11.22
N SER A 424 -17.13 -5.51 -10.21
CA SER A 424 -17.98 -5.01 -9.13
C SER A 424 -17.28 -3.90 -8.38
N SER A 425 -17.99 -2.78 -8.11
CA SER A 425 -17.49 -1.73 -7.22
C SER A 425 -17.11 -2.27 -5.85
N MET A 426 -16.17 -1.61 -5.20
CA MET A 426 -15.67 -1.95 -3.86
C MET A 426 -15.54 -0.68 -3.05
N PHE A 427 -15.84 -0.77 -1.76
CA PHE A 427 -15.49 0.27 -0.80
C PHE A 427 -13.97 0.31 -0.61
N GLU A 428 -13.43 1.48 -0.29
CA GLU A 428 -12.00 1.65 -0.06
C GLU A 428 -11.58 1.17 1.33
N PRO A 429 -10.29 0.82 1.56
CA PRO A 429 -9.81 0.34 2.86
C PRO A 429 -10.12 1.29 4.02
N TRP A 430 -10.03 2.60 3.80
CA TRP A 430 -10.33 3.60 4.81
C TRP A 430 -11.81 3.71 5.15
N MET A 431 -12.72 3.21 4.30
CA MET A 431 -14.16 3.23 4.52
C MET A 431 -14.65 2.09 5.42
N MET A 432 -13.80 1.08 5.70
CA MET A 432 -14.21 -0.12 6.43
C MET A 432 -14.50 0.19 7.90
N PRO A 433 -15.75 -0.01 8.38
CA PRO A 433 -16.11 0.27 9.77
C PRO A 433 -15.29 -0.57 10.75
N GLU A 434 -14.95 0.00 11.90
CA GLU A 434 -14.23 -0.68 12.99
C GLU A 434 -15.20 -1.37 13.97
N GLU A 435 -16.46 -0.91 14.02
CA GLU A 435 -17.51 -1.38 14.92
C GLU A 435 -18.90 -1.26 14.26
N GLN A 436 -19.92 -1.85 14.90
CA GLN A 436 -21.28 -1.89 14.33
C GLN A 436 -21.95 -0.51 14.23
N ASP A 437 -21.66 0.39 15.18
CA ASP A 437 -22.39 1.65 15.36
C ASP A 437 -21.60 2.90 14.90
N GLY A 438 -20.68 2.73 13.94
CA GLY A 438 -19.85 3.82 13.41
C GLY A 438 -20.68 4.88 12.67
N ARG A 439 -21.11 5.95 13.34
CA ARG A 439 -22.07 6.92 12.78
C ARG A 439 -21.56 7.68 11.54
N GLY A 440 -20.27 8.01 11.49
CA GLY A 440 -19.69 8.75 10.37
C GLY A 440 -19.63 7.92 9.08
N VAL A 441 -19.64 6.58 9.18
CA VAL A 441 -19.55 5.70 8.00
C VAL A 441 -20.78 5.79 7.10
N GLU A 442 -21.91 6.26 7.63
CA GLU A 442 -23.15 6.50 6.89
C GLU A 442 -23.00 7.55 5.79
N ASP A 443 -21.97 8.39 5.83
CA ASP A 443 -21.67 9.37 4.78
C ASP A 443 -20.88 8.74 3.61
N PHE A 444 -20.20 7.62 3.82
CA PHE A 444 -19.32 7.05 2.81
C PHE A 444 -20.11 6.49 1.63
N ARG A 445 -19.64 6.77 0.43
CA ARG A 445 -20.23 6.30 -0.83
C ARG A 445 -19.23 5.45 -1.58
N VAL A 446 -19.68 4.28 -2.02
CA VAL A 446 -18.92 3.44 -2.94
C VAL A 446 -18.84 4.12 -4.30
N ARG A 447 -17.73 3.94 -5.03
CA ARG A 447 -17.63 4.38 -6.42
C ARG A 447 -18.68 3.68 -7.31
N ASP A 448 -19.29 4.43 -8.21
CA ASP A 448 -20.42 3.91 -8.99
C ASP A 448 -20.03 2.98 -10.14
N ARG A 449 -18.93 3.28 -10.83
CA ARG A 449 -18.43 2.48 -11.96
C ARG A 449 -16.92 2.42 -11.94
N VAL A 450 -16.38 1.35 -12.52
CA VAL A 450 -14.95 1.10 -12.62
C VAL A 450 -14.62 0.58 -14.00
N HIS A 451 -13.86 1.38 -14.74
CA HIS A 451 -13.37 1.00 -16.07
C HIS A 451 -12.02 0.30 -15.94
N CYS A 452 -12.07 -0.99 -15.64
CA CYS A 452 -10.91 -1.86 -15.67
C CYS A 452 -11.27 -3.27 -16.15
N GLY A 453 -10.41 -3.89 -16.94
CA GLY A 453 -10.63 -5.23 -17.52
C GLY A 453 -10.34 -6.38 -16.56
N SER A 454 -9.77 -6.11 -15.39
CA SER A 454 -9.47 -7.12 -14.38
C SER A 454 -9.58 -6.57 -12.97
N SER A 455 -9.88 -7.44 -12.00
CA SER A 455 -9.92 -7.07 -10.59
C SER A 455 -9.35 -8.14 -9.68
N ILE A 456 -8.99 -7.75 -8.45
CA ILE A 456 -8.54 -8.68 -7.43
C ILE A 456 -9.59 -9.77 -7.13
N VAL A 457 -10.89 -9.47 -7.29
CA VAL A 457 -11.97 -10.45 -7.11
C VAL A 457 -11.86 -11.60 -8.11
N GLU A 458 -11.55 -11.27 -9.36
CA GLU A 458 -11.42 -12.27 -10.42
C GLU A 458 -10.20 -13.14 -10.23
N TYR A 459 -9.05 -12.53 -9.89
CA TYR A 459 -7.83 -13.28 -9.60
C TYR A 459 -8.04 -14.27 -8.45
N ASN A 460 -8.71 -13.82 -7.38
CA ASN A 460 -9.04 -14.70 -6.25
C ASN A 460 -10.04 -15.79 -6.63
N THR A 461 -11.02 -15.48 -7.46
CA THR A 461 -12.00 -16.49 -7.95
C THR A 461 -11.29 -17.57 -8.76
N ILE A 462 -10.41 -17.18 -9.70
CA ILE A 462 -9.64 -18.12 -10.52
C ILE A 462 -8.66 -18.93 -9.64
N GLN A 463 -8.03 -18.31 -8.66
CA GLN A 463 -7.16 -19.00 -7.71
C GLN A 463 -7.92 -20.03 -6.87
N MET A 464 -9.12 -19.69 -6.39
CA MET A 464 -9.97 -20.61 -5.63
C MET A 464 -10.40 -21.79 -6.49
N LEU A 465 -10.85 -21.54 -7.73
CA LEU A 465 -11.19 -22.60 -8.69
C LEU A 465 -9.99 -23.49 -8.99
N HIS A 466 -8.81 -22.91 -9.22
CA HIS A 466 -7.58 -23.66 -9.42
C HIS A 466 -7.27 -24.57 -8.22
N THR A 467 -7.38 -24.03 -7.01
CA THR A 467 -7.14 -24.79 -5.77
C THR A 467 -8.12 -25.96 -5.65
N ILE A 468 -9.42 -25.73 -5.86
CA ILE A 468 -10.45 -26.79 -5.80
C ILE A 468 -10.20 -27.86 -6.87
N MET A 469 -9.82 -27.47 -8.10
CA MET A 469 -9.58 -28.41 -9.20
C MET A 469 -8.31 -29.24 -9.03
N THR A 470 -7.33 -28.74 -8.28
CA THR A 470 -6.00 -29.38 -8.12
C THR A 470 -5.80 -30.02 -6.75
N ALA A 471 -6.68 -29.72 -5.77
CA ALA A 471 -6.69 -30.37 -4.47
C ALA A 471 -6.89 -31.88 -4.63
N LYS A 472 -6.05 -32.67 -3.97
CA LYS A 472 -6.26 -34.12 -3.87
C LYS A 472 -7.24 -34.36 -2.73
N LEU A 473 -8.05 -35.43 -2.82
CA LEU A 473 -9.06 -35.80 -1.82
C LEU A 473 -8.52 -35.96 -0.38
N SER A 474 -7.21 -36.10 -0.19
CA SER A 474 -6.54 -36.13 1.13
C SER A 474 -6.33 -34.75 1.76
N ASP A 475 -6.57 -33.68 1.01
CA ASP A 475 -6.24 -32.30 1.37
C ASP A 475 -7.46 -31.52 1.92
N PHE A 476 -8.58 -32.21 2.15
CA PHE A 476 -9.82 -31.69 2.73
C PHE A 476 -10.18 -32.38 4.05
#